data_AF-A0A2S5R685-F1
#
_entry.id   AF-A0A2S5R685-F1
#
_cell.length_a   1.000
_cell.length_b   1.000
_cell.length_c   1.000
_cell.angle_alpha   90.00
_cell.angle_beta   90.00
_cell.angle_gamma   90.00
#
_symmetry.space_group_name_H-M   'P 1'
#
loop_
_entity.id
_entity.type
_entity.pdbx_description
1 polymer ?
#
loop_
_entity_poly.entity_id
_entity_poly.type
_entity_poly.pdbx_seq_one_letter_code
_entity_poly.pdbx_strand_id
1 'polypeptide(L)'
;MVWLLLKIQANEQNADTITDALMDLGALSASIEDAFAETSAEQAIFGEPGDPPPGIWQQNIVTAMFDADTNVEQVIETLSAATEIAHFQYSTELIEEQDWVRATQAQFEPIKITDKLWIVPTWHQSSWQESAQNDAINIILDPGLAFGTGSHPTTHLCLEWL
;
A
#
# COMPACT_ATOMS: atom_id res chain seq x y z
N MET A 1 -15.38 11.03 2.01
CA MET A 1 -15.99 9.98 2.85
C MET A 1 -15.01 9.65 3.97
N VAL A 2 -15.42 8.90 5.00
CA VAL A 2 -14.52 8.44 6.07
C VAL A 2 -14.70 6.93 6.15
N TRP A 3 -13.63 6.19 6.41
CA TRP A 3 -13.64 4.74 6.58
C TRP A 3 -13.27 4.39 8.01
N LEU A 4 -13.80 3.28 8.49
CA LEU A 4 -13.48 2.72 9.80
C LEU A 4 -12.50 1.57 9.64
N LEU A 5 -11.34 1.68 10.27
CA LEU A 5 -10.39 0.59 10.43
C LEU A 5 -10.63 -0.11 11.76
N LEU A 6 -10.81 -1.42 11.72
CA LEU A 6 -10.82 -2.32 12.86
C LEU A 6 -9.50 -3.10 12.87
N LYS A 7 -8.67 -2.88 13.90
CA LYS A 7 -7.36 -3.51 14.05
C LYS A 7 -7.41 -4.54 15.16
N ILE A 8 -7.22 -5.82 14.84
CA ILE A 8 -7.33 -6.95 15.76
C ILE A 8 -5.97 -7.62 15.92
N GLN A 9 -5.52 -7.82 17.17
CA GLN A 9 -4.35 -8.64 17.44
C GLN A 9 -4.62 -10.11 17.12
N ALA A 10 -3.71 -10.71 16.37
CA ALA A 10 -3.80 -12.09 15.92
C ALA A 10 -2.43 -12.79 16.05
N ASN A 11 -2.44 -14.11 15.91
CA ASN A 11 -1.24 -14.94 15.83
C ASN A 11 -1.21 -15.74 14.52
N GLU A 12 -0.12 -16.46 14.30
CA GLU A 12 0.07 -17.25 13.06
C GLU A 12 -1.02 -18.30 12.83
N GLN A 13 -1.75 -18.75 13.86
CA GLN A 13 -2.79 -19.76 13.73
C GLN A 13 -4.16 -19.20 13.37
N ASN A 14 -4.42 -17.92 13.67
CA ASN A 14 -5.76 -17.35 13.56
C ASN A 14 -5.87 -16.12 12.66
N ALA A 15 -4.77 -15.50 12.22
CA ALA A 15 -4.85 -14.27 11.43
C ALA A 15 -5.62 -14.48 10.11
N ASP A 16 -5.39 -15.58 9.39
CA ASP A 16 -6.13 -15.91 8.16
C ASP A 16 -7.62 -16.11 8.45
N THR A 17 -7.97 -16.93 9.46
CA THR A 17 -9.36 -17.17 9.85
C THR A 17 -10.09 -15.88 10.23
N ILE A 18 -9.43 -14.97 10.95
CA ILE A 18 -9.99 -13.67 11.31
C ILE A 18 -10.17 -12.81 10.07
N THR A 19 -9.19 -12.79 9.17
CA THR A 19 -9.22 -12.02 7.92
C THR A 19 -10.38 -12.45 7.04
N ASP A 20 -10.51 -13.76 6.77
CA ASP A 20 -11.58 -14.32 5.95
C ASP A 20 -12.96 -14.03 6.55
N ALA A 21 -13.11 -14.22 7.87
CA ALA A 21 -14.36 -13.95 8.55
C ALA A 21 -14.73 -12.45 8.53
N LEU A 22 -13.77 -11.54 8.65
CA LEU A 22 -14.02 -10.09 8.54
C LEU A 22 -14.48 -9.71 7.13
N MET A 23 -13.92 -10.32 6.09
CA MET A 23 -14.37 -10.15 4.70
C MET A 23 -15.82 -10.63 4.52
N ASP A 24 -16.16 -11.79 5.07
CA ASP A 24 -17.54 -12.32 5.04
C ASP A 24 -18.53 -11.44 5.82
N LEU A 25 -18.05 -10.71 6.84
CA LEU A 25 -18.84 -9.74 7.62
C LEU A 25 -18.96 -8.36 6.96
N GLY A 26 -18.46 -8.21 5.73
CA GLY A 26 -18.64 -7.00 4.93
C GLY A 26 -17.49 -6.01 5.00
N ALA A 27 -16.29 -6.43 5.42
CA ALA A 27 -15.10 -5.61 5.26
C ALA A 27 -14.85 -5.34 3.76
N LEU A 28 -14.53 -4.10 3.42
CA LEU A 28 -14.13 -3.69 2.08
C LEU A 28 -12.73 -4.19 1.72
N SER A 29 -11.88 -4.35 2.73
CA SER A 29 -10.55 -4.93 2.64
C SER A 29 -10.11 -5.47 3.98
N ALA A 30 -9.21 -6.45 3.98
CA ALA A 30 -8.51 -6.91 5.17
C ALA A 30 -7.02 -7.17 4.83
N SER A 31 -6.12 -6.78 5.74
CA SER A 31 -4.67 -7.01 5.64
C SER A 31 -4.13 -7.65 6.91
N ILE A 32 -3.03 -8.39 6.77
CA ILE A 32 -2.25 -8.96 7.88
C ILE A 32 -0.88 -8.28 7.86
N GLU A 33 -0.50 -7.69 8.98
CA GLU A 33 0.78 -7.00 9.17
C GLU A 33 1.49 -7.53 10.41
N ASP A 34 2.83 -7.45 10.44
CA ASP A 34 3.61 -7.72 11.64
C ASP A 34 3.19 -6.79 12.77
N ALA A 35 2.85 -7.33 13.94
CA ALA A 35 2.52 -6.53 15.12
C ALA A 35 3.72 -5.68 15.62
N PHE A 36 4.93 -5.99 15.17
CA PHE A 36 6.17 -5.31 15.51
C PHE A 36 6.81 -4.58 14.33
N ALA A 37 6.07 -4.33 13.25
CA ALA A 37 6.56 -3.56 12.10
C ALA A 37 7.24 -2.26 12.55
N GLU A 38 8.38 -1.93 11.93
CA GLU A 38 9.20 -0.75 12.22
C GLU A 38 9.83 -0.72 13.63
N THR A 39 9.86 -1.85 14.34
CA THR A 39 10.53 -1.99 15.65
C THR A 39 11.73 -2.93 15.56
N SER A 40 12.55 -2.98 16.62
CA SER A 40 13.64 -3.96 16.70
C SER A 40 13.18 -5.42 16.80
N ALA A 41 11.88 -5.66 17.01
CA ALA A 41 11.29 -6.99 17.12
C ALA A 41 10.59 -7.44 15.82
N GLU A 42 10.59 -6.62 14.77
CA GLU A 42 10.07 -6.96 13.45
C GLU A 42 10.72 -8.25 12.91
N GLN A 43 9.91 -9.15 12.35
CA GLN A 43 10.41 -10.39 11.76
C GLN A 43 10.31 -10.29 10.24
N ALA A 44 11.42 -10.57 9.55
CA ALA A 44 11.40 -10.63 8.10
C ALA A 44 10.87 -11.99 7.63
N ILE A 45 9.93 -11.96 6.69
CA ILE A 45 9.42 -13.14 5.99
C ILE A 45 10.16 -13.25 4.66
N PHE A 46 10.92 -14.34 4.48
CA PHE A 46 11.66 -14.62 3.26
C PHE A 46 11.07 -15.83 2.54
N GLY A 47 11.00 -15.78 1.22
CA GLY A 47 10.64 -16.92 0.39
C GLY A 47 11.54 -17.00 -0.84
N GLU A 48 11.98 -18.20 -1.20
CA GLU A 48 12.66 -18.46 -2.46
C GLU A 48 11.72 -19.14 -3.47
N PRO A 49 11.89 -18.91 -4.78
CA PRO A 49 11.13 -19.64 -5.79
C PRO A 49 11.33 -21.16 -5.66
N GLY A 50 10.25 -21.88 -5.33
CA GLY A 50 10.26 -23.34 -5.16
C GLY A 50 10.11 -23.82 -3.72
N ASP A 51 10.28 -22.92 -2.74
CA ASP A 51 9.95 -23.21 -1.35
C ASP A 51 8.44 -23.14 -1.10
N PRO A 52 7.92 -23.78 -0.04
CA PRO A 52 6.57 -23.52 0.44
C PRO A 52 6.38 -22.02 0.66
N PRO A 53 5.15 -21.49 0.47
CA PRO A 53 4.85 -20.10 0.80
C PRO A 53 5.32 -19.84 2.23
N PRO A 54 6.06 -18.74 2.45
CA PRO A 54 6.48 -18.44 3.79
C PRO A 54 5.24 -18.15 4.63
N GLY A 55 5.22 -18.63 5.88
CA GLY A 55 4.10 -18.41 6.79
C GLY A 55 3.96 -16.94 7.17
N ILE A 56 2.86 -16.61 7.86
CA ILE A 56 2.64 -15.28 8.45
C ILE A 56 3.41 -15.11 9.78
N TRP A 57 3.47 -13.89 10.31
CA TRP A 57 4.17 -13.59 11.56
C TRP A 57 3.56 -14.30 12.77
N GLN A 58 4.36 -14.50 13.82
CA GLN A 58 3.85 -15.10 15.07
C GLN A 58 2.85 -14.18 15.78
N GLN A 59 3.05 -12.86 15.68
CA GLN A 59 2.17 -11.84 16.22
C GLN A 59 1.83 -10.88 15.09
N ASN A 60 0.54 -10.72 14.83
CA ASN A 60 0.03 -9.96 13.71
C ASN A 60 -0.98 -8.92 14.20
N ILE A 61 -1.18 -7.90 13.38
CA ILE A 61 -2.38 -7.07 13.38
C ILE A 61 -3.15 -7.37 12.11
N VAL A 62 -4.39 -7.86 12.28
CA VAL A 62 -5.36 -7.92 11.19
C VAL A 62 -6.10 -6.59 11.13
N THR A 63 -5.97 -5.86 10.03
CA THR A 63 -6.66 -4.59 9.82
C THR A 63 -7.76 -4.79 8.79
N ALA A 64 -9.02 -4.62 9.19
CA ALA A 64 -10.17 -4.64 8.29
C ALA A 64 -10.79 -3.25 8.15
N MET A 65 -11.15 -2.87 6.93
CA MET A 65 -11.76 -1.58 6.61
C MET A 65 -13.26 -1.75 6.36
N PHE A 66 -14.07 -0.89 6.97
CA PHE A 66 -15.53 -0.88 6.87
C PHE A 66 -16.06 0.53 6.59
N ASP A 67 -17.35 0.62 6.24
CA ASP A 67 -18.09 1.89 6.24
C ASP A 67 -18.09 2.51 7.65
N ALA A 68 -18.01 3.85 7.73
CA ALA A 68 -17.84 4.58 8.98
C ALA A 68 -18.96 4.39 10.02
N ASP A 69 -20.17 3.99 9.60
CA ASP A 69 -21.32 3.75 10.46
C ASP A 69 -21.47 2.29 10.90
N THR A 70 -20.51 1.42 10.55
CA THR A 70 -20.51 0.01 10.92
C THR A 70 -20.48 -0.17 12.45
N ASN A 71 -21.37 -1.03 12.96
CA ASN A 71 -21.41 -1.38 14.37
C ASN A 71 -20.31 -2.40 14.73
N VAL A 72 -19.20 -1.91 15.26
CA VAL A 72 -18.03 -2.72 15.64
C VAL A 72 -18.36 -3.78 16.68
N GLU A 73 -19.22 -3.47 17.66
CA GLU A 73 -19.58 -4.44 18.70
C GLU A 73 -20.27 -5.66 18.10
N GLN A 74 -21.18 -5.43 17.15
CA GLN A 74 -21.87 -6.51 16.43
C GLN A 74 -20.91 -7.30 15.52
N VAL A 75 -19.97 -6.63 14.87
CA VAL A 75 -18.92 -7.30 14.06
C VAL A 75 -18.10 -8.23 14.96
N ILE A 76 -17.63 -7.75 16.12
CA ILE A 76 -16.82 -8.54 17.05
C ILE A 76 -17.61 -9.72 17.64
N GLU A 77 -18.88 -9.54 17.98
CA GLU A 77 -19.74 -10.63 18.45
C GLU A 77 -19.92 -11.71 17.37
N THR A 78 -20.20 -11.30 16.14
CA THR A 78 -20.41 -12.23 15.03
C THR A 78 -19.11 -12.92 14.64
N LEU A 79 -17.99 -12.19 14.66
CA LEU A 79 -16.65 -12.73 14.44
C LEU A 79 -16.32 -13.79 15.48
N SER A 80 -16.57 -13.52 16.76
CA SER A 80 -16.33 -14.47 17.84
C SER A 80 -17.11 -15.77 17.64
N ALA A 81 -18.37 -15.67 17.23
CA ALA A 81 -19.20 -16.84 16.91
C ALA A 81 -18.70 -17.60 15.68
N ALA A 82 -18.21 -16.90 14.66
CA ALA A 82 -17.74 -17.50 13.40
C ALA A 82 -16.38 -18.21 13.55
N THR A 83 -15.46 -17.65 14.34
CA THR A 83 -14.09 -18.18 14.48
C THR A 83 -13.90 -19.03 15.73
N GLU A 84 -14.90 -19.16 16.59
CA GLU A 84 -14.82 -19.80 17.92
C GLU A 84 -13.75 -19.17 18.85
N ILE A 85 -13.40 -17.89 18.63
CA ILE A 85 -12.43 -17.15 19.45
C ILE A 85 -13.19 -16.27 20.42
N ALA A 86 -13.03 -16.54 21.72
CA ALA A 86 -13.85 -15.89 22.75
C ALA A 86 -13.56 -14.39 22.95
N HIS A 87 -12.30 -13.97 22.81
CA HIS A 87 -11.89 -12.60 23.11
C HIS A 87 -10.87 -12.08 22.10
N PHE A 88 -11.13 -10.90 21.58
CA PHE A 88 -10.23 -10.16 20.70
C PHE A 88 -9.68 -8.93 21.42
N GLN A 89 -8.38 -8.69 21.29
CA GLN A 89 -7.81 -7.38 21.60
C GLN A 89 -7.84 -6.57 20.31
N TYR A 90 -8.57 -5.45 20.31
CA TYR A 90 -8.73 -4.64 19.12
C TYR A 90 -8.77 -3.14 19.42
N SER A 91 -8.50 -2.36 18.39
CA SER A 91 -8.68 -0.92 18.37
C SER A 91 -9.39 -0.49 17.09
N THR A 92 -9.90 0.74 17.08
CA THR A 92 -10.54 1.32 15.90
C THR A 92 -9.92 2.66 15.56
N GLU A 93 -9.91 2.99 14.28
CA GLU A 93 -9.39 4.24 13.75
C GLU A 93 -10.28 4.70 12.60
N LEU A 94 -10.55 6.01 12.53
CA LEU A 94 -11.24 6.60 11.39
C LEU A 94 -10.21 7.22 10.45
N ILE A 95 -10.31 6.89 9.15
CA ILE A 95 -9.43 7.44 8.12
C ILE A 95 -10.24 8.22 7.08
N GLU A 96 -9.72 9.35 6.65
CA GLU A 96 -10.36 10.13 5.60
C GLU A 96 -10.17 9.47 4.23
N GLU A 97 -11.19 9.55 3.38
CA GLU A 97 -11.07 9.16 1.99
C GLU A 97 -10.10 10.08 1.26
N GLN A 98 -9.17 9.46 0.53
CA GLN A 98 -8.17 10.15 -0.25
C GLN A 98 -8.29 9.75 -1.72
N ASP A 99 -8.12 10.72 -2.63
CA ASP A 99 -7.92 10.43 -4.06
C ASP A 99 -6.51 9.86 -4.24
N TRP A 100 -6.40 8.55 -4.10
CA TRP A 100 -5.14 7.82 -4.20
C TRP A 100 -4.47 7.97 -5.56
N VAL A 101 -5.25 8.12 -6.65
CA VAL A 101 -4.69 8.36 -7.99
C VAL A 101 -3.93 9.68 -8.00
N ARG A 102 -4.55 10.77 -7.54
CA ARG A 102 -3.89 12.07 -7.46
C ARG A 102 -2.73 12.09 -6.48
N ALA A 103 -2.91 11.47 -5.31
CA ALA A 103 -1.87 11.40 -4.29
C ALA A 103 -0.63 10.66 -4.78
N THR A 104 -0.79 9.54 -5.49
CA THR A 104 0.31 8.81 -6.12
C THR A 104 0.93 9.62 -7.25
N GLN A 105 0.13 10.23 -8.14
CA GLN A 105 0.65 11.06 -9.24
C GLN A 105 1.51 12.24 -8.74
N ALA A 106 1.10 12.89 -7.64
CA ALA A 106 1.81 14.00 -7.03
C ALA A 106 3.20 13.62 -6.45
N GLN A 107 3.51 12.33 -6.32
CA GLN A 107 4.82 11.86 -5.90
C GLN A 107 5.83 11.77 -7.07
N PHE A 108 5.36 11.94 -8.31
CA PHE A 108 6.18 11.79 -9.52
C PHE A 108 6.35 13.11 -10.26
N GLU A 109 7.38 13.85 -9.86
CA GLU A 109 7.79 15.07 -10.55
C GLU A 109 8.58 14.77 -11.85
N PRO A 110 8.60 15.70 -12.82
CA PRO A 110 9.48 15.61 -13.97
C PRO A 110 10.94 15.40 -13.56
N ILE A 111 11.59 14.42 -14.17
CA ILE A 111 12.95 14.00 -13.83
C ILE A 111 13.91 14.58 -14.86
N LYS A 112 14.79 15.47 -14.39
CA LYS A 112 15.93 15.94 -15.18
C LYS A 112 16.95 14.83 -15.31
N ILE A 113 17.27 14.41 -16.53
CA ILE A 113 18.40 13.50 -16.78
C ILE A 113 19.65 14.34 -17.10
N THR A 114 19.57 15.21 -18.11
CA THR A 114 20.63 16.16 -18.44
C THR A 114 20.03 17.54 -18.68
N ASP A 115 20.87 18.54 -18.98
CA ASP A 115 20.36 19.85 -19.43
C ASP A 115 19.52 19.77 -20.72
N LYS A 116 19.63 18.67 -21.48
CA LYS A 116 18.95 18.47 -22.77
C LYS A 116 17.93 17.33 -22.78
N LEU A 117 17.76 16.60 -21.67
CA LEU A 117 16.91 15.41 -21.62
C LEU A 117 16.14 15.34 -20.30
N TRP A 118 14.83 15.19 -20.41
CA TRP A 118 13.91 15.02 -19.29
C TRP A 118 12.99 13.83 -19.51
N ILE A 119 12.56 13.22 -18.42
CA ILE A 119 11.42 12.30 -18.39
C ILE A 119 10.26 13.02 -17.68
N VAL A 120 9.11 13.11 -18.35
CA VAL A 120 7.99 13.93 -17.91
C VAL A 120 6.71 13.09 -17.89
N PRO A 121 6.05 12.90 -16.74
CA PRO A 121 4.74 12.26 -16.70
C PRO A 121 3.67 13.09 -17.43
N THR A 122 2.66 12.44 -18.00
CA THR A 122 1.62 13.07 -18.81
C THR A 122 0.82 14.12 -18.03
N TRP A 123 0.60 13.90 -16.73
CA TRP A 123 -0.10 14.86 -15.86
C TRP A 123 0.68 16.14 -15.56
N HIS A 124 1.99 16.19 -15.87
CA HIS A 124 2.80 17.43 -15.80
C HIS A 124 3.03 18.09 -17.16
N GLN A 125 2.63 17.45 -18.26
CA GLN A 125 3.00 17.87 -19.61
C GLN A 125 2.55 19.30 -19.95
N SER A 126 1.33 19.69 -19.57
CA SER A 126 0.80 21.03 -19.84
C SER A 126 1.57 22.11 -19.07
N SER A 127 1.81 21.91 -17.77
CA SER A 127 2.60 22.84 -16.96
C SER A 127 4.06 22.90 -17.40
N TRP A 128 4.61 21.79 -17.91
CA TRP A 128 5.99 21.68 -18.36
C TRP A 128 6.23 22.40 -19.70
N GLN A 129 5.26 22.35 -20.60
CA GLN A 129 5.32 23.05 -21.89
C GLN A 129 5.28 24.58 -21.71
N GLU A 130 4.67 25.07 -20.62
CA GLU A 130 4.62 26.49 -20.29
C GLU A 130 5.93 27.03 -19.67
N SER A 131 6.81 26.19 -19.13
CA SER A 131 8.00 26.60 -18.34
C SER A 131 9.29 26.92 -19.13
N ALA A 132 9.21 27.09 -20.45
CA ALA A 132 10.33 27.56 -21.30
C ALA A 132 11.56 26.63 -21.43
N GLN A 133 11.51 25.35 -21.04
CA GLN A 133 12.51 24.33 -21.47
C GLN A 133 12.24 23.85 -22.91
N ASN A 134 12.06 24.78 -23.86
CA ASN A 134 11.57 24.47 -25.21
C ASN A 134 12.62 23.74 -26.09
N ASP A 135 13.88 23.72 -25.68
CA ASP A 135 15.00 23.11 -26.43
C ASP A 135 15.43 21.73 -25.90
N ALA A 136 14.85 21.26 -24.79
CA ALA A 136 15.17 19.94 -24.23
C ALA A 136 14.27 18.84 -24.82
N ILE A 137 14.84 17.64 -24.99
CA ILE A 137 14.11 16.45 -25.38
C ILE A 137 13.31 15.97 -24.17
N ASN A 138 11.99 15.84 -24.34
CA ASN A 138 11.10 15.31 -23.32
C ASN A 138 10.65 13.89 -23.70
N ILE A 139 11.03 12.90 -22.89
CA ILE A 139 10.46 11.56 -22.94
C ILE A 139 9.19 11.58 -22.08
N ILE A 140 8.03 11.45 -22.73
CA ILE A 140 6.76 11.39 -22.01
C ILE A 140 6.54 9.96 -21.55
N LEU A 141 6.50 9.74 -20.24
CA LEU A 141 6.39 8.41 -19.64
C LEU A 141 5.69 8.49 -18.29
N ASP A 142 4.60 7.73 -18.16
CA ASP A 142 3.87 7.59 -16.90
C ASP A 142 4.45 6.45 -16.07
N PRO A 143 4.78 6.68 -14.79
CA PRO A 143 5.05 5.62 -13.83
C PRO A 143 3.95 4.55 -13.82
N GLY A 144 4.37 3.29 -13.81
CA GLY A 144 3.47 2.15 -13.84
C GLY A 144 4.22 0.85 -13.55
N LEU A 145 3.79 -0.24 -14.19
CA LEU A 145 4.38 -1.57 -13.94
C LEU A 145 5.75 -1.78 -14.60
N ALA A 146 6.11 -0.98 -15.60
CA ALA A 146 7.37 -1.13 -16.32
C ALA A 146 8.51 -0.37 -15.62
N PHE A 147 9.66 -1.03 -15.50
CA PHE A 147 10.89 -0.38 -15.07
C PHE A 147 11.40 0.61 -16.13
N GLY A 148 12.13 1.65 -15.70
CA GLY A 148 12.76 2.61 -16.62
C GLY A 148 12.17 4.01 -16.59
N THR A 149 11.51 4.40 -15.49
CA THR A 149 10.96 5.76 -15.30
C THR A 149 12.01 6.86 -15.13
N GLY A 150 13.30 6.49 -14.98
CA GLY A 150 14.41 7.43 -14.80
C GLY A 150 14.69 7.83 -13.36
N SER A 151 13.82 7.49 -12.40
CA SER A 151 14.04 7.72 -10.97
C SER A 151 15.09 6.78 -10.38
N HIS A 152 15.22 5.57 -10.95
CA HIS A 152 16.23 4.63 -10.51
C HIS A 152 17.62 4.98 -11.06
N PRO A 153 18.70 4.95 -10.25
CA PRO A 153 20.04 5.37 -10.66
C PRO A 153 20.57 4.68 -11.93
N THR A 154 20.23 3.41 -12.15
CA THR A 154 20.68 2.67 -13.34
C THR A 154 20.09 3.23 -14.63
N THR A 155 18.78 3.50 -14.68
CA THR A 155 18.16 4.15 -15.85
C THR A 155 18.71 5.55 -16.04
N HIS A 156 18.88 6.29 -14.94
CA HIS A 156 19.39 7.64 -14.96
C HIS A 156 20.79 7.72 -15.59
N LEU A 157 21.74 6.95 -15.07
CA LEU A 157 23.13 6.92 -15.55
C LEU A 157 23.24 6.43 -17.00
N CYS A 158 22.41 5.45 -17.40
CA CYS A 158 22.37 5.01 -18.78
C CYS A 158 21.91 6.12 -19.73
N LEU A 159 20.91 6.91 -19.35
CA LEU A 159 20.41 8.02 -20.17
C LEU A 159 21.33 9.24 -20.14
N GLU A 160 22.03 9.51 -19.03
CA GLU A 160 23.06 10.56 -18.94
C GLU A 160 24.26 10.29 -19.87
N TRP A 161 24.57 9.01 -20.12
CA TRP A 161 25.68 8.60 -20.97
C TRP A 161 25.40 8.76 -22.47
N LEU A 162 24.13 8.73 -22.89
CA LEU A 162 23.69 8.83 -24.29
C LEU A 162 23.74 10.27 -24.82
#